data_AF-A0AAW2VF45-F1
#
_entry.id   AF-A0AAW2VF45-F1
#
_cell.length_a   1.000
_cell.length_b   1.000
_cell.length_c   1.000
_cell.angle_alpha   90.00
_cell.angle_beta   90.00
_cell.angle_gamma   90.00
#
_symmetry.space_group_name_H-M   'P 1'
#
loop_
_entity.id
_entity.type
_entity.pdbx_description
1 polymer ?
#
loop_
_entity_poly.entity_id
_entity_poly.type
_entity_poly.pdbx_seq_one_letter_code
_entity_poly.pdbx_strand_id
1 'polypeptide(L)'
;MHIEKNVFDNIFNTVMDIKGKMKDNLNARKDLKIICNRPELEVDKRRPNMTPKAVYTLTKEQKTRIYEWNTHLKSPDGYASNLDMCRHEGA
;
A
#
# COMPACT_ATOMS: atom_id res chain seq x y z
N MET A 1 20.29 6.83 -4.47
CA MET A 1 18.95 7.19 -4.98
C MET A 1 17.95 7.25 -3.83
N HIS A 2 17.74 8.44 -3.26
CA HIS A 2 16.75 8.61 -2.18
C HIS A 2 15.33 8.81 -2.74
N ILE A 3 15.20 9.57 -3.83
CA ILE A 3 13.89 9.91 -4.41
C ILE A 3 13.22 8.65 -4.97
N GLU A 4 13.93 7.89 -5.81
CA GLU A 4 13.37 6.70 -6.46
C GLU A 4 12.94 5.63 -5.45
N LYS A 5 13.76 5.39 -4.41
CA LYS A 5 13.40 4.49 -3.31
C LYS A 5 12.14 4.97 -2.59
N ASN A 6 12.05 6.26 -2.27
CA ASN A 6 10.88 6.82 -1.60
C ASN A 6 9.60 6.69 -2.45
N VAL A 7 9.69 6.90 -3.77
CA VAL A 7 8.56 6.72 -4.68
C VAL A 7 8.12 5.26 -4.70
N PHE A 8 9.07 4.32 -4.85
CA PHE A 8 8.78 2.90 -4.82
C PHE A 8 8.13 2.48 -3.49
N ASP A 9 8.74 2.82 -2.36
CA ASP A 9 8.24 2.44 -1.04
C ASP A 9 6.83 3.00 -0.80
N ASN A 10 6.56 4.24 -1.18
CA ASN A 10 5.22 4.84 -1.03
C ASN A 10 4.16 4.11 -1.86
N ILE A 11 4.44 3.78 -3.12
CA ILE A 11 3.50 3.06 -3.99
C ILE A 11 3.31 1.64 -3.47
N PHE A 12 4.40 0.93 -3.19
CA PHE A 12 4.38 -0.45 -2.73
C PHE A 12 3.61 -0.59 -1.42
N ASN A 13 3.92 0.23 -0.41
CA ASN A 13 3.25 0.20 0.90
C ASN A 13 1.74 0.51 0.78
N THR A 14 1.35 1.36 -0.18
CA THR A 14 -0.06 1.73 -0.41
C THR A 14 -0.85 0.59 -1.08
N VAL A 15 -0.29 -0.05 -2.11
CA VAL A 15 -0.93 -1.17 -2.82
C VAL A 15 -0.98 -2.42 -1.93
N MET A 16 0.05 -2.65 -1.13
CA MET A 16 0.14 -3.72 -0.15
C MET A 16 -0.61 -3.42 1.16
N ASP A 17 -1.19 -2.22 1.33
CA ASP A 17 -1.94 -1.78 2.52
C ASP A 17 -1.19 -2.10 3.82
N ILE A 18 0.06 -1.62 3.88
CA ILE A 18 0.94 -1.79 5.03
C ILE A 18 0.69 -0.65 6.02
N LYS A 19 0.04 -1.00 7.14
CA LYS A 19 -0.31 -0.06 8.21
C LYS A 19 0.93 0.69 8.71
N GLY A 20 0.82 2.00 8.86
CA GLY A 20 1.90 2.87 9.34
C GLY A 20 2.95 3.26 8.29
N LYS A 21 2.98 2.61 7.12
CA LYS A 21 3.94 2.93 6.03
C LYS A 21 3.28 3.49 4.77
N MET A 22 1.98 3.27 4.58
CA MET A 22 1.24 3.82 3.43
C MET A 22 0.98 5.34 3.54
N LYS A 23 0.89 6.01 2.40
CA LYS A 23 0.53 7.45 2.31
C LYS A 23 -0.97 7.69 2.14
N ASP A 24 -1.74 6.64 1.87
CA ASP A 24 -3.20 6.68 1.82
C ASP A 24 -3.80 6.71 3.24
N ASN A 25 -3.85 7.91 3.82
CA ASN A 25 -4.39 8.16 5.15
C ASN A 25 -5.72 8.93 5.10
N LEU A 26 -6.35 9.12 6.26
CA LEU A 26 -7.65 9.78 6.34
C LEU A 26 -7.65 11.21 5.77
N ASN A 27 -6.56 11.97 5.98
CA ASN A 27 -6.45 13.32 5.43
C ASN A 27 -6.29 13.27 3.91
N ALA A 28 -5.47 12.35 3.39
CA ALA A 28 -5.36 12.12 1.95
C ALA A 28 -6.72 11.77 1.33
N ARG A 29 -7.58 10.98 2.00
CA ARG A 29 -8.95 10.69 1.55
C ARG A 29 -9.88 11.91 1.56
N LYS A 30 -9.74 12.80 2.54
CA LYS A 30 -10.49 14.07 2.60
C LYS A 30 -10.06 15.01 1.48
N ASP A 31 -8.76 15.11 1.24
CA ASP A 31 -8.21 15.90 0.14
C ASP A 31 -8.66 15.33 -1.20
N LEU A 32 -8.64 14.00 -1.34
CA LEU A 32 -9.09 13.29 -2.54
C LEU A 32 -10.52 13.67 -2.92
N LYS A 33 -11.44 13.79 -1.96
CA LYS A 33 -12.82 14.26 -2.21
C LYS A 33 -12.88 15.67 -2.81
N ILE A 34 -11.93 16.54 -2.47
CA ILE A 34 -11.89 17.93 -2.92
C ILE A 34 -11.23 18.02 -4.31
N ILE A 35 -10.14 17.28 -4.51
CA ILE A 35 -9.29 17.40 -5.69
C ILE A 35 -9.62 16.38 -6.80
N CYS A 36 -10.35 15.32 -6.48
CA CYS A 36 -10.65 14.20 -7.38
C CYS A 36 -12.12 13.77 -7.25
N ASN A 37 -12.72 13.37 -8.37
CA ASN A 37 -14.07 12.79 -8.39
C ASN A 37 -13.99 11.26 -8.32
N ARG A 38 -13.76 10.70 -7.12
CA ARG A 38 -13.76 9.25 -6.85
C ARG A 38 -14.61 8.92 -5.62
N PRO A 39 -15.94 8.88 -5.77
CA PRO A 39 -16.86 8.66 -4.65
C PRO A 39 -16.61 7.33 -3.93
N GLU A 40 -16.07 6.31 -4.62
CA GLU A 40 -15.76 5.00 -4.05
C GLU A 40 -14.63 5.01 -3.01
N LEU A 41 -13.82 6.08 -2.98
CA LEU A 41 -12.73 6.25 -2.01
C LEU A 41 -13.05 7.28 -0.91
N GLU A 42 -14.23 7.90 -0.97
CA GLU A 42 -14.62 8.91 0.01
C GLU A 42 -14.84 8.31 1.41
N VAL A 43 -14.50 9.09 2.43
CA VAL A 43 -14.76 8.73 3.83
C VAL A 43 -16.27 8.77 4.09
N ASP A 44 -16.82 7.72 4.70
CA ASP A 44 -18.22 7.69 5.10
C ASP A 44 -18.48 8.72 6.21
N LYS A 45 -19.45 9.61 5.99
CA LYS A 45 -19.88 10.61 6.99
C LYS A 45 -20.38 9.95 8.28
N ARG A 46 -20.91 8.73 8.23
CA ARG A 46 -21.38 7.96 9.39
C ARG A 46 -20.22 7.33 10.16
N ARG A 47 -19.08 7.11 9.50
CA ARG A 47 -17.87 6.51 10.08
C ARG A 47 -16.64 7.35 9.69
N PRO A 48 -16.53 8.59 10.21
CA PRO A 48 -15.52 9.55 9.76
C PRO A 48 -14.07 9.12 10.05
N ASN A 49 -13.87 8.09 10.87
CA ASN A 49 -12.56 7.54 11.22
C ASN A 49 -12.22 6.26 10.43
N MET A 50 -13.11 5.80 9.53
CA MET A 50 -12.87 4.61 8.70
C MET A 50 -12.81 5.01 7.23
N THR A 51 -11.76 4.55 6.56
CA THR A 51 -11.63 4.68 5.11
C THR A 51 -12.14 3.41 4.43
N PRO A 52 -12.88 3.52 3.32
CA PRO A 52 -13.22 2.35 2.53
C PRO A 52 -11.94 1.70 1.99
N LYS A 53 -11.99 0.38 1.80
CA LYS A 53 -10.89 -0.35 1.17
C LYS A 53 -10.72 0.16 -0.25
N ALA A 54 -9.51 0.57 -0.60
CA ALA A 54 -9.24 1.09 -1.93
C ALA A 54 -9.32 -0.01 -2.99
N VAL A 55 -9.80 0.34 -4.19
CA VAL A 55 -9.86 -0.58 -5.34
C VAL A 55 -8.49 -1.07 -5.80
N TYR A 56 -7.42 -0.31 -5.50
CA TYR A 56 -6.04 -0.66 -5.83
C TYR A 56 -5.33 -1.45 -4.71
N THR A 57 -5.98 -1.68 -3.57
CA THR A 57 -5.41 -2.47 -2.49
C THR A 57 -5.58 -3.95 -2.78
N LEU A 58 -4.48 -4.69 -2.72
CA LEU A 58 -4.48 -6.12 -3.02
C LEU A 58 -5.27 -6.93 -1.98
N THR A 59 -5.85 -8.04 -2.44
CA THR A 59 -6.42 -9.07 -1.57
C THR A 59 -5.30 -9.84 -0.87
N LYS A 60 -5.64 -10.56 0.21
CA LYS A 60 -4.67 -11.40 0.93
C LYS A 60 -4.01 -12.41 0.00
N GLU A 61 -4.78 -13.04 -0.88
CA GLU A 61 -4.28 -13.99 -1.88
C GLU A 61 -3.32 -13.35 -2.88
N GLN A 62 -3.64 -12.14 -3.36
CA GLN A 62 -2.76 -11.40 -4.27
C GLN A 62 -1.45 -10.99 -3.58
N LYS A 63 -1.51 -10.56 -2.31
CA LYS A 63 -0.30 -10.27 -1.52
C LYS A 63 0.58 -11.51 -1.39
N THR A 64 0.00 -12.68 -1.07
CA THR A 64 0.72 -13.95 -0.99
C THR A 64 1.46 -14.27 -2.29
N ARG A 65 0.79 -14.15 -3.44
CA ARG A 65 1.40 -14.40 -4.75
C ARG A 65 2.57 -13.45 -5.03
N ILE A 66 2.48 -12.18 -4.62
CA ILE A 66 3.60 -11.23 -4.75
C ILE A 66 4.78 -11.66 -3.87
N TYR A 67 4.54 -12.07 -2.64
CA TYR A 67 5.62 -12.53 -1.76
C TYR A 67 6.29 -13.79 -2.30
N GLU A 68 5.52 -14.75 -2.81
CA GLU A 68 6.05 -15.94 -3.49
C GLU A 68 6.84 -15.56 -4.73
N TRP A 69 6.30 -14.72 -5.60
CA TRP A 69 7.01 -14.25 -6.78
C TRP A 69 8.34 -13.58 -6.42
N ASN A 70 8.34 -12.74 -5.38
CA ASN A 70 9.55 -12.07 -4.91
C ASN A 70 10.61 -13.07 -4.40
N THR A 71 10.23 -14.17 -3.75
CA THR A 71 11.20 -15.21 -3.34
C THR A 71 11.85 -15.94 -4.53
N HIS A 72 11.19 -15.98 -5.69
CA HIS A 72 11.73 -16.59 -6.90
C HIS A 72 12.48 -15.59 -7.79
N LEU A 73 12.40 -14.30 -7.48
CA LEU A 73 13.10 -13.26 -8.21
C LEU A 73 14.60 -13.33 -7.86
N LYS A 74 15.44 -13.73 -8.82
CA LYS A 74 16.89 -13.61 -8.68
C LYS A 74 17.29 -12.14 -8.75
N SER A 75 17.32 -11.51 -7.58
CA SER A 75 17.88 -10.19 -7.41
C SER A 75 19.39 -10.28 -7.18
N PRO A 76 20.20 -9.32 -7.64
CA PRO A 76 21.53 -9.11 -7.07
C PRO A 76 21.41 -8.98 -5.55
N ASP A 77 22.37 -9.56 -4.81
CA ASP A 77 22.35 -9.61 -3.35
C ASP A 77 22.07 -8.22 -2.74
N GLY A 78 21.11 -8.16 -1.81
CA GLY A 78 20.77 -6.95 -1.05
C GLY A 78 19.69 -6.03 -1.64
N TYR A 79 19.27 -6.20 -2.90
CA TYR A 79 18.32 -5.27 -3.54
C TYR A 79 16.85 -5.53 -3.17
N ALA A 80 16.45 -6.80 -3.00
CA ALA A 80 15.07 -7.19 -2.66
C ALA A 80 14.90 -7.73 -1.21
N SER A 81 15.96 -7.72 -0.39
CA SER A 81 16.00 -8.38 0.92
C SER A 81 14.96 -7.82 1.94
N ASN A 82 14.55 -6.56 1.80
CA ASN A 82 13.58 -5.93 2.71
C ASN A 82 12.13 -6.35 2.47
N LEU A 83 11.83 -7.00 1.35
CA LEU A 83 10.46 -7.40 1.00
C LEU A 83 10.02 -8.67 1.73
N ASP A 84 10.97 -9.55 2.09
CA ASP A 84 10.67 -10.78 2.85
C ASP A 84 10.23 -10.45 4.29
N MET A 85 10.73 -9.34 4.87
CA MET A 85 10.34 -8.82 6.18
C MET A 85 8.87 -8.36 6.26
N CYS A 86 8.24 -8.05 5.12
CA CYS A 86 6.83 -7.63 5.09
C CYS A 86 5.84 -8.78 5.27
N ARG A 87 6.27 -10.05 5.25
CA ARG A 87 5.41 -11.22 5.52
C ARG A 87 4.85 -11.26 6.94
N HIS A 88 5.53 -10.64 7.91
CA HIS A 88 5.19 -10.74 9.33
C HIS A 88 4.40 -9.56 9.89
N GLU A 89 4.38 -8.40 9.22
CA GLU A 89 3.71 -7.18 9.72
C GLU A 89 2.25 -7.03 9.23
N GLY A 90 1.78 -7.94 8.37
CA GLY A 90 0.47 -7.86 7.70
C GLY A 90 -0.62 -8.79 8.23
N ALA A 91 -0.52 -9.26 9.48
CA ALA A 91 -1.57 -10.04 10.16
C ALA A 91 -2.61 -9.14 10.85
#